data_AF-A0A950VUT2-F1
#
_entry.id   AF-A0A950VUT2-F1
#
_cell.length_a   1.000
_cell.length_b   1.000
_cell.length_c   1.000
_cell.angle_alpha   90.00
_cell.angle_beta   90.00
_cell.angle_gamma   90.00
#
_symmetry.space_group_name_H-M   'P 1'
#
loop_
_entity.id
_entity.type
_entity.pdbx_description
1 polymer ?
#
loop_
_entity_poly.entity_id
_entity_poly.type
_entity_poly.pdbx_seq_one_letter_code
_entity_poly.pdbx_strand_id
1 'polypeptide(L)'
;MAIPGALIPAMLFLYARRRGFDARWSAFAALSAALATQLLPYASIFMVHVPSAALLLFAFTTPRRALAGFAAALAVAMNYLCAPALLLFLFLDPKRTWLRYLLGAIAPIAALIAYQRICFGGFFTTSVAVTDPRFLTHGAALGVMQWPSLAVFYAITLSPYRGFFFFAPVMFVALFGFTAWWRRERAACGVAMLVIGAFFAFNISFNGWEGGFGIGGRYLVPLIPFFAIALLHVRMRTIACLAAAISFAINFAAVAVDPQPSATIPRPLTQYIVPLLLHGHFSPSVPITPPWSAVTFTGHTSVNRMTLDEAIVFARHTPDDAASEWASFNIGELATGPGDPHSLIPIAIVILGAVILVLRHAPKT
;
A
#
# COMPACT_ATOMS: atom_id res chain seq x y z
N MET A 1 -11.86 5.97 -2.81
CA MET A 1 -10.56 6.01 -2.11
C MET A 1 -10.78 6.51 -0.70
N ALA A 2 -10.25 5.81 0.31
CA ALA A 2 -10.17 6.36 1.67
C ALA A 2 -9.39 7.69 1.69
N ILE A 3 -9.77 8.63 2.56
CA ILE A 3 -9.16 9.97 2.69
C ILE A 3 -7.61 9.93 2.69
N PRO A 4 -6.94 9.03 3.43
CA PRO A 4 -5.48 8.97 3.41
C PRO A 4 -4.88 8.64 2.04
N GLY A 5 -5.53 7.80 1.24
CA GLY A 5 -5.10 7.46 -0.12
C GLY A 5 -5.14 8.66 -1.07
N ALA A 6 -6.13 9.55 -0.90
CA ALA A 6 -6.24 10.78 -1.68
C ALA A 6 -5.24 11.88 -1.24
N LEU A 7 -4.82 11.88 0.03
CA LEU A 7 -3.86 12.87 0.56
C LEU A 7 -2.43 12.61 0.09
N ILE A 8 -2.03 11.35 -0.11
CA ILE A 8 -0.68 10.98 -0.57
C ILE A 8 -0.27 11.70 -1.88
N PRO A 9 -1.02 11.60 -2.99
CA PRO A 9 -0.65 12.27 -4.23
C PRO A 9 -0.62 13.80 -4.08
N ALA A 10 -1.54 14.40 -3.31
CA ALA A 10 -1.55 15.84 -3.06
C ALA A 10 -0.29 16.30 -2.30
N MET A 11 0.10 15.57 -1.24
CA MET A 11 1.31 15.86 -0.46
C MET A 11 2.57 15.68 -1.32
N LEU A 12 2.65 14.62 -2.12
CA LEU A 12 3.78 14.38 -3.03
C LEU A 12 3.92 15.49 -4.08
N PHE A 13 2.80 15.88 -4.69
CA PHE A 13 2.79 16.96 -5.68
C PHE A 13 3.28 18.28 -5.07
N LEU A 14 2.72 18.68 -3.92
CA LEU A 14 3.14 19.92 -3.23
C LEU A 14 4.59 19.86 -2.77
N TYR A 15 5.04 18.71 -2.26
CA TYR A 15 6.44 18.48 -1.88
C TYR A 15 7.39 18.66 -3.06
N ALA A 16 7.06 18.07 -4.21
CA ALA A 16 7.85 18.14 -5.43
C ALA A 16 7.91 19.58 -5.98
N ARG A 17 6.76 20.26 -6.06
CA ARG A 17 6.68 21.64 -6.54
C ARG A 17 7.50 22.61 -5.70
N ARG A 18 7.48 22.46 -4.36
CA ARG A 18 8.31 23.29 -3.45
C ARG A 18 9.81 23.07 -3.63
N ARG A 19 10.23 21.98 -4.28
CA ARG A 19 11.63 21.64 -4.59
C ARG A 19 12.03 21.98 -6.03
N GLY A 20 11.18 22.70 -6.75
CA GLY A 20 11.46 23.14 -8.12
C GLY A 20 11.33 22.05 -9.17
N PHE A 21 10.66 20.93 -8.88
CA PHE A 21 10.34 19.95 -9.92
C PHE A 21 9.22 20.47 -10.84
N ASP A 22 9.34 20.14 -12.12
CA ASP A 22 8.32 20.52 -13.11
C ASP A 22 6.95 19.91 -12.77
N ALA A 23 5.88 20.62 -13.12
CA ALA A 23 4.54 20.27 -12.63
C ALA A 23 4.04 18.95 -13.20
N ARG A 24 4.36 18.67 -14.46
CA ARG A 24 3.95 17.43 -15.14
C ARG A 24 4.62 16.22 -14.52
N TRP A 25 5.92 16.31 -14.24
CA TRP A 25 6.66 15.24 -13.58
C TRP A 25 6.27 15.07 -12.12
N SER A 26 5.97 16.17 -11.42
CA SER A 26 5.42 16.13 -10.06
C SER A 26 4.07 15.41 -10.03
N ALA A 27 3.17 15.73 -10.98
CA ALA A 27 1.88 15.06 -11.12
C ALA A 27 2.06 13.59 -11.50
N PHE A 28 2.97 13.28 -12.42
CA PHE A 28 3.29 11.91 -12.82
C PHE A 28 3.73 11.07 -11.62
N ALA A 29 4.68 11.54 -10.81
CA ALA A 29 5.17 10.78 -9.66
C ALA A 29 4.07 10.59 -8.58
N ALA A 30 3.28 11.64 -8.32
CA ALA A 30 2.16 11.59 -7.39
C ALA A 30 1.07 10.60 -7.84
N LEU A 31 0.63 10.69 -9.10
CA LEU A 31 -0.38 9.82 -9.68
C LEU A 31 0.13 8.38 -9.81
N SER A 32 1.40 8.19 -10.16
CA SER A 32 2.02 6.85 -10.20
C SER A 32 2.00 6.21 -8.83
N ALA A 33 2.34 6.95 -7.76
CA ALA A 33 2.24 6.44 -6.40
C ALA A 33 0.79 6.02 -6.06
N ALA A 34 -0.19 6.87 -6.35
CA ALA A 34 -1.58 6.63 -5.94
C ALA A 34 -2.31 5.56 -6.77
N LEU A 35 -2.06 5.50 -8.08
CA LEU A 35 -2.83 4.70 -9.04
C LEU A 35 -2.04 3.50 -9.60
N ALA A 36 -0.73 3.62 -9.69
CA ALA A 36 0.15 2.65 -10.34
C ALA A 36 0.96 1.83 -9.32
N THR A 37 0.43 1.66 -8.11
CA THR A 37 1.00 0.81 -7.05
C THR A 37 -0.10 0.18 -6.21
N GLN A 38 0.30 -0.67 -5.26
CA GLN A 38 -0.62 -1.28 -4.31
C GLN A 38 -1.34 -0.28 -3.39
N LEU A 39 -1.01 1.02 -3.39
CA LEU A 39 -1.82 2.03 -2.70
C LEU A 39 -3.26 2.07 -3.24
N LEU A 40 -3.47 1.90 -4.54
CA LEU A 40 -4.80 1.90 -5.16
C LEU A 40 -5.71 0.80 -4.56
N PRO A 41 -5.33 -0.49 -4.63
CA PRO A 41 -6.12 -1.58 -4.06
C PRO A 41 -6.26 -1.52 -2.56
N TYR A 42 -5.19 -1.18 -1.84
CA TYR A 42 -5.28 -1.13 -0.38
C TYR A 42 -6.09 0.07 0.14
N ALA A 43 -6.24 1.13 -0.66
CA ALA A 43 -7.09 2.26 -0.33
C ALA A 43 -8.59 2.00 -0.59
N SER A 44 -8.96 0.99 -1.39
CA SER A 44 -10.37 0.60 -1.59
C SER A 44 -10.90 -0.27 -0.46
N ILE A 45 -10.02 -1.02 0.23
CA ILE A 45 -10.37 -1.93 1.33
C ILE A 45 -9.89 -1.46 2.72
N PHE A 46 -9.65 -0.15 2.88
CA PHE A 46 -9.30 0.49 4.16
C PHE A 46 -8.14 -0.15 4.95
N MET A 47 -7.13 -0.67 4.24
CA MET A 47 -5.98 -1.30 4.89
C MET A 47 -5.10 -0.28 5.62
N VAL A 48 -4.69 -0.64 6.85
CA VAL A 48 -3.88 0.20 7.75
C VAL A 48 -2.58 0.73 7.13
N HIS A 49 -2.03 0.01 6.16
CA HIS A 49 -0.82 0.37 5.44
C HIS A 49 -0.93 1.72 4.71
N VAL A 50 -2.12 2.08 4.23
CA VAL A 50 -2.37 3.35 3.51
C VAL A 50 -2.31 4.56 4.42
N PRO A 51 -3.03 4.63 5.56
CA PRO A 51 -2.83 5.72 6.53
C PRO A 51 -1.42 5.75 7.10
N SER A 52 -0.75 4.60 7.32
CA SER A 52 0.67 4.59 7.68
C SER A 52 1.54 5.29 6.62
N ALA A 53 1.34 4.99 5.33
CA ALA A 53 2.05 5.64 4.24
C ALA A 53 1.84 7.16 4.24
N ALA A 54 0.59 7.61 4.41
CA ALA A 54 0.25 9.03 4.43
C ALA A 54 0.88 9.76 5.62
N LEU A 55 0.81 9.18 6.82
CA LEU A 55 1.38 9.75 8.05
C LEU A 55 2.91 9.80 7.99
N LEU A 56 3.55 8.75 7.49
CA LEU A 56 5.01 8.73 7.30
C LEU A 56 5.46 9.76 6.28
N LEU A 57 4.75 9.90 5.14
CA LEU A 57 5.02 10.94 4.16
C LEU A 57 4.86 12.34 4.77
N PHE A 58 3.77 12.58 5.51
CA PHE A 58 3.54 13.86 6.16
C PHE A 58 4.65 14.18 7.16
N ALA A 59 5.00 13.23 8.04
CA ALA A 59 6.06 13.40 9.02
C ALA A 59 7.43 13.66 8.38
N PHE A 60 7.72 12.98 7.27
CA PHE A 60 8.97 13.16 6.52
C PHE A 60 9.06 14.54 5.85
N THR A 61 7.94 15.07 5.36
CA THR A 61 7.92 16.25 4.49
C THR A 61 7.55 17.56 5.19
N THR A 62 6.88 17.51 6.34
CA THR A 62 6.40 18.70 7.04
C THR A 62 7.54 19.43 7.77
N PRO A 63 7.62 20.77 7.68
CA PRO A 63 8.59 21.53 8.46
C PRO A 63 8.15 21.69 9.93
N ARG A 64 6.88 21.41 10.25
CA ARG A 64 6.31 21.56 11.60
C ARG A 64 6.66 20.35 12.46
N ARG A 65 7.80 20.40 13.15
CA ARG A 65 8.39 19.23 13.82
C ARG A 65 7.52 18.58 14.89
N ALA A 66 6.71 19.35 15.63
CA ALA A 66 5.73 18.76 16.55
C ALA A 66 4.65 17.95 15.80
N LEU A 67 4.14 18.45 14.68
CA LEU A 67 3.20 17.69 13.85
C LEU A 67 3.86 16.49 13.17
N ALA A 68 5.15 16.59 12.83
CA ALA A 68 5.92 15.46 12.31
C ALA A 68 6.01 14.33 13.35
N GLY A 69 6.37 14.66 14.59
CA GLY A 69 6.46 13.69 15.68
C GLY A 69 5.10 13.08 16.01
N PHE A 70 4.05 13.90 16.04
CA PHE A 70 2.68 13.42 16.20
C PHE A 70 2.29 12.42 15.10
N ALA A 71 2.50 12.78 13.83
CA ALA A 71 2.13 11.92 12.71
C ALA A 71 2.95 10.62 12.67
N ALA A 72 4.26 10.68 12.92
CA ALA A 72 5.10 9.49 12.99
C ALA A 72 4.68 8.57 14.15
N ALA A 73 4.40 9.13 15.33
CA ALA A 73 3.95 8.37 16.48
C ALA A 73 2.55 7.77 16.29
N LEU A 74 1.65 8.51 15.63
CA LEU A 74 0.34 8.00 15.25
C LEU A 74 0.46 6.85 14.24
N ALA A 75 1.39 6.93 13.29
CA ALA A 75 1.70 5.82 12.39
C ALA A 75 2.17 4.57 13.17
N VAL A 76 2.98 4.73 14.22
CA VAL A 76 3.37 3.62 15.12
C VAL A 76 2.17 3.04 15.86
N ALA A 77 1.29 3.91 16.39
CA ALA A 77 0.10 3.48 17.11
C ALA A 77 -0.86 2.66 16.24
N MET A 78 -0.90 2.94 14.93
CA MET A 78 -1.67 2.16 13.96
C MET A 78 -0.92 0.92 13.45
N ASN A 79 0.40 1.01 13.30
CA ASN A 79 1.23 -0.01 12.71
C ASN A 79 2.64 0.01 13.30
N TYR A 80 2.94 -0.99 14.13
CA TYR A 80 4.22 -1.11 14.83
C TYR A 80 5.45 -1.11 13.90
N LEU A 81 5.32 -1.53 12.63
CA LEU A 81 6.41 -1.50 11.65
C LEU A 81 6.93 -0.07 11.41
N CYS A 82 6.15 0.97 11.74
CA CYS A 82 6.56 2.36 11.60
C CYS A 82 7.52 2.84 12.72
N ALA A 83 7.75 2.04 13.78
CA ALA A 83 8.56 2.46 14.93
C ALA A 83 9.99 2.91 14.57
N PRO A 84 10.72 2.24 13.65
CA PRO A 84 12.01 2.74 13.20
C PRO A 84 11.92 4.12 12.55
N ALA A 85 10.86 4.41 11.79
CA ALA A 85 10.68 5.71 11.14
C ALA A 85 10.50 6.84 12.16
N LEU A 86 9.77 6.61 13.26
CA LEU A 86 9.62 7.57 14.36
C LEU A 86 10.97 8.04 14.90
N LEU A 87 11.92 7.11 15.07
CA LEU A 87 13.26 7.42 15.57
C LEU A 87 14.15 8.03 14.48
N LEU A 88 14.14 7.44 13.28
CA LEU A 88 15.01 7.86 12.18
C LEU A 88 14.70 9.28 11.68
N PHE A 89 13.45 9.72 11.79
CA PHE A 89 13.06 11.08 11.40
C PHE A 89 13.63 12.19 12.29
N LEU A 90 14.15 11.87 13.48
CA LEU A 90 14.92 12.84 14.27
C LEU A 90 16.17 13.33 13.52
N PHE A 91 16.74 12.49 12.65
CA PHE A 91 17.96 12.81 11.89
C PHE A 91 17.71 13.60 10.59
N LEU A 92 16.46 13.95 10.29
CA LEU A 92 16.13 14.86 9.18
C LEU A 92 16.55 16.30 9.45
N ASP A 93 16.70 16.68 10.73
CA ASP A 93 16.92 18.05 11.16
C ASP A 93 17.95 18.14 12.29
N PRO A 94 18.50 19.35 12.56
CA PRO A 94 19.44 19.55 13.65
C PRO A 94 18.83 19.24 15.02
N LYS A 95 19.66 18.78 15.97
CA LYS A 95 19.25 18.37 17.33
C LYS A 95 18.35 19.36 18.07
N ARG A 96 18.47 20.67 17.80
CA ARG A 96 17.61 21.73 18.40
C ARG A 96 16.11 21.54 18.15
N THR A 97 15.71 20.79 17.11
CA THR A 97 14.30 20.54 16.82
C THR A 97 13.76 19.24 17.42
N TRP A 98 14.63 18.40 18.00
CA TRP A 98 14.26 17.09 18.55
C TRP A 98 13.21 17.23 19.65
N LEU A 99 13.37 18.21 20.55
CA LEU A 99 12.41 18.42 21.63
C LEU A 99 10.99 18.65 21.09
N ARG A 100 10.81 19.50 20.07
CA ARG A 100 9.49 19.74 19.47
C ARG A 100 8.90 18.48 18.85
N TYR A 101 9.74 17.69 18.18
CA TYR A 101 9.32 16.42 17.59
C TYR A 101 8.89 15.42 18.66
N LEU A 102 9.71 15.23 19.70
CA LEU A 102 9.43 14.32 20.81
C LEU A 102 8.16 14.73 21.57
N LEU A 103 7.98 16.04 21.84
CA LEU A 103 6.76 16.55 22.46
C LEU A 103 5.51 16.23 21.63
N GLY A 104 5.59 16.35 20.30
CA GLY A 104 4.51 15.97 19.40
C GLY A 104 4.17 14.48 19.43
N ALA A 105 5.18 13.63 19.64
CA ALA A 105 5.01 12.17 19.73
C ALA A 105 4.35 11.70 21.04
N ILE A 106 4.34 12.52 22.10
CA ILE A 106 3.83 12.13 23.42
C ILE A 106 2.38 11.66 23.36
N ALA A 107 1.48 12.44 22.76
CA ALA A 107 0.05 12.14 22.80
C ALA A 107 -0.30 10.80 22.11
N PRO A 108 0.16 10.51 20.87
CA PRO A 108 -0.11 9.20 20.25
C PRO A 108 0.56 8.03 20.97
N ILE A 109 1.77 8.21 21.51
CA ILE A 109 2.45 7.15 22.27
C ILE A 109 1.73 6.88 23.60
N ALA A 110 1.29 7.93 24.31
CA ALA A 110 0.51 7.78 25.53
C ALA A 110 -0.81 7.07 25.26
N ALA A 111 -1.49 7.41 24.15
CA ALA A 111 -2.70 6.72 23.71
C ALA A 111 -2.43 5.24 23.40
N LEU A 112 -1.32 4.92 22.71
CA LEU A 112 -0.92 3.54 22.46
C LEU A 112 -0.65 2.78 23.77
N ILE A 113 0.12 3.35 24.70
CA ILE A 113 0.42 2.73 26.00
C ILE A 113 -0.86 2.49 26.81
N ALA A 114 -1.79 3.45 26.81
CA ALA A 114 -3.10 3.30 27.44
C ALA A 114 -3.90 2.18 26.78
N TYR A 115 -3.95 2.12 25.44
CA TYR A 115 -4.59 1.04 24.70
C TYR A 115 -4.01 -0.32 25.07
N GLN A 116 -2.68 -0.46 25.15
CA GLN A 116 -2.06 -1.74 25.53
C GLN A 116 -2.41 -2.15 26.96
N ARG A 117 -2.41 -1.21 27.90
CA ARG A 117 -2.81 -1.48 29.28
C ARG A 117 -4.27 -1.92 29.39
N ILE A 118 -5.17 -1.25 28.66
CA ILE A 118 -6.60 -1.54 28.69
C ILE A 118 -6.90 -2.88 28.01
N CYS A 119 -6.35 -3.13 26.82
CA CYS A 119 -6.70 -4.31 26.01
C CYS A 119 -5.89 -5.56 26.35
N PHE A 120 -4.63 -5.41 26.76
CA PHE A 120 -3.70 -6.54 26.95
C PHE A 120 -3.19 -6.66 28.39
N GLY A 121 -3.66 -5.79 29.29
CA GLY A 121 -3.29 -5.82 30.71
C GLY A 121 -1.87 -5.36 31.01
N GLY A 122 -1.06 -4.94 30.03
CA GLY A 122 0.31 -4.47 30.26
C GLY A 122 0.66 -3.27 29.39
N PHE A 123 1.49 -2.36 29.91
CA PHE A 123 1.86 -1.13 29.20
C PHE A 123 2.68 -1.39 27.92
N PHE A 124 3.42 -2.51 27.90
CA PHE A 124 4.28 -2.91 26.78
C PHE A 124 3.89 -4.26 26.17
N THR A 125 2.76 -4.85 26.62
CA THR A 125 2.23 -6.09 26.04
C THR A 125 1.58 -5.74 24.70
N THR A 126 2.15 -6.25 23.61
CA THR A 126 1.62 -6.02 22.26
C THR A 126 0.58 -7.07 21.87
N SER A 127 -0.19 -6.79 20.82
CA SER A 127 -1.12 -7.78 20.25
C SER A 127 -0.42 -9.08 19.84
N VAL A 128 0.86 -9.00 19.44
CA VAL A 128 1.69 -10.18 19.09
C VAL A 128 1.89 -11.08 20.31
N ALA A 129 2.07 -10.52 21.50
CA ALA A 129 2.33 -11.30 22.72
C ALA A 129 1.12 -12.11 23.20
N VAL A 130 -0.10 -11.71 22.81
CA VAL A 130 -1.36 -12.38 23.14
C VAL A 130 -2.00 -13.06 21.92
N THR A 131 -1.26 -13.13 20.80
CA THR A 131 -1.75 -13.76 19.56
C THR A 131 -1.96 -15.26 19.77
N ASP A 132 -2.90 -15.84 19.02
CA ASP A 132 -3.17 -17.28 19.03
C ASP A 132 -1.86 -18.07 18.77
N PRO A 133 -1.54 -19.07 19.61
CA PRO A 133 -0.30 -19.84 19.51
C PRO A 133 -0.03 -20.45 18.13
N ARG A 134 -1.06 -20.68 17.31
CA ARG A 134 -0.93 -21.22 15.94
C ARG A 134 -0.18 -20.28 14.99
N PHE A 135 -0.13 -18.98 15.28
CA PHE A 135 0.63 -18.00 14.49
C PHE A 135 2.04 -17.75 15.06
N LEU A 136 2.39 -18.40 16.18
CA LEU A 136 3.70 -18.29 16.79
C LEU A 136 4.62 -19.41 16.31
N THR A 137 5.89 -19.09 16.14
CA THR A 137 6.95 -20.05 15.83
C THR A 137 7.73 -20.33 17.11
N HIS A 138 7.73 -21.59 17.55
CA HIS A 138 8.49 -22.00 18.73
C HIS A 138 9.99 -21.70 18.58
N GLY A 139 10.58 -21.04 19.59
CA GLY A 139 11.99 -20.65 19.59
C GLY A 139 12.32 -19.37 18.81
N ALA A 140 11.34 -18.75 18.13
CA ALA A 140 11.52 -17.48 17.44
C ALA A 140 11.52 -16.28 18.43
N ALA A 141 12.29 -15.25 18.14
CA ALA A 141 12.28 -14.02 18.95
C ALA A 141 10.91 -13.35 18.85
N LEU A 142 10.36 -12.90 19.99
CA LEU A 142 8.97 -12.41 20.10
C LEU A 142 7.91 -13.42 19.58
N GLY A 143 8.27 -14.70 19.43
CA GLY A 143 7.41 -15.74 18.86
C GLY A 143 7.15 -15.60 17.35
N VAL A 144 7.70 -14.58 16.68
CA VAL A 144 7.40 -14.29 15.26
C VAL A 144 8.62 -13.93 14.40
N MET A 145 9.75 -13.60 15.04
CA MET A 145 10.98 -13.21 14.34
C MET A 145 11.94 -14.38 14.21
N GLN A 146 12.25 -14.70 12.96
CA GLN A 146 13.17 -15.73 12.52
C GLN A 146 14.42 -15.11 11.87
N TRP A 147 15.40 -15.93 11.54
CA TRP A 147 16.56 -15.47 10.78
C TRP A 147 16.15 -14.93 9.40
N PRO A 148 16.75 -13.83 8.93
CA PRO A 148 16.44 -13.24 7.64
C PRO A 148 16.66 -14.26 6.52
N SER A 149 15.67 -14.40 5.64
CA SER A 149 15.71 -15.35 4.53
C SER A 149 15.86 -14.64 3.18
N LEU A 150 16.86 -15.05 2.39
CA LEU A 150 17.04 -14.57 1.02
C LEU A 150 15.90 -15.02 0.10
N ALA A 151 15.31 -16.19 0.36
CA ALA A 151 14.14 -16.65 -0.37
C ALA A 151 12.94 -15.73 -0.13
N VAL A 152 12.73 -15.31 1.12
CA VAL A 152 11.69 -14.32 1.47
C VAL A 152 12.00 -12.96 0.85
N PHE A 153 13.26 -12.54 0.85
CA PHE A 153 13.66 -11.29 0.18
C PHE A 153 13.29 -11.28 -1.31
N TYR A 154 13.59 -12.36 -2.04
CA TYR A 154 13.12 -12.51 -3.42
C TYR A 154 11.59 -12.53 -3.51
N ALA A 155 10.94 -13.26 -2.61
CA ALA A 155 9.49 -13.42 -2.58
C ALA A 155 8.75 -12.07 -2.47
N ILE A 156 9.22 -11.18 -1.58
CA ILE A 156 8.60 -9.87 -1.35
C ILE A 156 9.07 -8.78 -2.31
N THR A 157 10.12 -9.01 -3.11
CA THR A 157 10.63 -8.02 -4.08
C THR A 157 10.15 -8.30 -5.50
N LEU A 158 10.48 -9.46 -6.05
CA LEU A 158 10.36 -9.74 -7.48
C LEU A 158 9.47 -10.94 -7.83
N SER A 159 9.07 -11.75 -6.85
CA SER A 159 8.27 -12.94 -7.16
C SER A 159 6.87 -12.60 -7.70
N PRO A 160 6.29 -13.48 -8.53
CA PRO A 160 4.90 -13.33 -8.98
C PRO A 160 3.86 -13.53 -7.87
N TYR A 161 4.26 -14.00 -6.68
CA TYR A 161 3.36 -14.27 -5.56
C TYR A 161 3.08 -13.01 -4.72
N ARG A 162 4.16 -12.39 -4.20
CA ARG A 162 4.10 -11.23 -3.29
C ARG A 162 5.13 -10.13 -3.63
N GLY A 163 5.70 -10.14 -4.83
CA GLY A 163 6.75 -9.21 -5.22
C GLY A 163 6.29 -7.75 -5.30
N PHE A 164 6.82 -6.87 -4.45
CA PHE A 164 6.53 -5.44 -4.46
C PHE A 164 6.80 -4.79 -5.82
N PHE A 165 7.95 -5.08 -6.43
CA PHE A 165 8.32 -4.57 -7.75
C PHE A 165 7.64 -5.33 -8.89
N PHE A 166 7.22 -6.57 -8.67
CA PHE A 166 6.45 -7.33 -9.66
C PHE A 166 5.07 -6.71 -9.87
N PHE A 167 4.38 -6.35 -8.79
CA PHE A 167 3.06 -5.69 -8.85
C PHE A 167 3.14 -4.18 -9.10
N ALA A 168 4.29 -3.56 -8.89
CA ALA A 168 4.52 -2.15 -9.22
C ALA A 168 5.89 -1.93 -9.92
N PRO A 169 6.07 -2.34 -11.19
CA PRO A 169 7.31 -2.15 -11.94
C PRO A 169 7.86 -0.71 -11.93
N VAL A 170 6.98 0.30 -11.86
CA VAL A 170 7.40 1.72 -11.71
C VAL A 170 8.23 1.98 -10.45
N MET A 171 7.99 1.25 -9.36
CA MET A 171 8.78 1.36 -8.13
C MET A 171 10.18 0.76 -8.30
N PHE A 172 10.36 -0.20 -9.22
CA PHE A 172 11.68 -0.69 -9.59
C PHE A 172 12.48 0.39 -10.33
N VAL A 173 11.82 1.10 -11.26
CA VAL A 173 12.44 2.25 -11.95
C VAL A 173 12.80 3.36 -10.96
N ALA A 174 12.01 3.57 -9.91
CA ALA A 174 12.30 4.54 -8.86
C ALA A 174 13.63 4.29 -8.12
N LEU A 175 14.15 3.04 -8.11
CA LEU A 175 15.46 2.71 -7.52
C LEU A 175 16.59 3.55 -8.13
N PHE A 176 16.54 3.80 -9.45
CA PHE A 176 17.55 4.61 -10.13
C PHE A 176 17.54 6.08 -9.69
N GLY A 177 16.41 6.56 -9.15
CA GLY A 177 16.25 7.91 -8.64
C GLY A 177 16.97 8.17 -7.32
N PHE A 178 17.22 7.14 -6.50
CA PHE A 178 17.92 7.29 -5.22
C PHE A 178 19.34 7.83 -5.38
N THR A 179 20.03 7.49 -6.48
CA THR A 179 21.40 7.97 -6.72
C THR A 179 21.45 9.51 -6.89
N ALA A 180 20.50 10.06 -7.64
CA ALA A 180 20.38 11.49 -7.87
C ALA A 180 19.79 12.21 -6.65
N TRP A 181 18.83 11.59 -5.95
CA TRP A 181 18.29 12.11 -4.70
C TRP A 181 19.37 12.21 -3.62
N TRP A 182 20.19 11.17 -3.45
CA TRP A 182 21.31 11.14 -2.51
C TRP A 182 22.30 12.28 -2.77
N ARG A 183 22.63 12.56 -4.03
CA ARG A 183 23.55 13.66 -4.37
C ARG A 183 22.99 15.05 -4.01
N ARG A 184 21.66 15.22 -3.96
CA ARG A 184 21.00 16.50 -3.68
C ARG A 184 20.65 16.69 -2.20
N GLU A 185 20.03 15.69 -1.57
CA GLU A 185 19.51 15.73 -0.21
C GLU A 185 19.98 14.50 0.58
N ARG A 186 21.30 14.38 0.84
CA ARG A 186 21.92 13.19 1.48
C ARG A 186 21.21 12.75 2.75
N ALA A 187 20.92 13.68 3.66
CA ALA A 187 20.29 13.37 4.95
C ALA A 187 18.88 12.78 4.75
N ALA A 188 18.03 13.44 3.95
CA ALA A 188 16.67 12.98 3.69
C ALA A 188 16.66 11.62 2.96
N CYS A 189 17.48 11.48 1.92
CA CYS A 189 17.61 10.22 1.17
C CYS A 189 18.14 9.09 2.07
N GLY A 190 19.12 9.35 2.93
CA GLY A 190 19.67 8.36 3.86
C GLY A 190 18.66 7.90 4.90
N VAL A 191 17.91 8.82 5.49
CA VAL A 191 16.81 8.47 6.41
C VAL A 191 15.76 7.63 5.70
N ALA A 192 15.34 8.00 4.48
CA ALA A 192 14.39 7.21 3.71
C ALA A 192 14.92 5.80 3.40
N MET A 193 16.18 5.66 3.00
CA MET A 193 16.81 4.36 2.76
C MET A 193 16.90 3.50 4.04
N LEU A 194 17.19 4.10 5.19
CA LEU A 194 17.19 3.40 6.48
C LEU A 194 15.80 2.93 6.89
N VAL A 195 14.76 3.75 6.67
CA VAL A 195 13.35 3.35 6.89
C VAL A 195 12.98 2.19 5.97
N ILE A 196 13.29 2.28 4.68
CA ILE A 196 13.09 1.20 3.71
C ILE A 196 13.81 -0.07 4.19
N GLY A 197 15.09 0.04 4.55
CA GLY A 197 15.90 -1.06 5.05
C GLY A 197 15.30 -1.71 6.30
N ALA A 198 14.77 -0.92 7.24
CA ALA A 198 14.13 -1.44 8.45
C ALA A 198 12.85 -2.24 8.15
N PHE A 199 12.02 -1.76 7.22
CA PHE A 199 10.82 -2.49 6.76
C PHE A 199 11.18 -3.79 6.05
N PHE A 200 12.19 -3.77 5.17
CA PHE A 200 12.68 -5.00 4.53
C PHE A 200 13.26 -5.97 5.57
N ALA A 201 14.12 -5.50 6.48
CA ALA A 201 14.72 -6.32 7.53
C ALA A 201 13.67 -6.98 8.44
N PHE A 202 12.62 -6.25 8.79
CA PHE A 202 11.47 -6.81 9.49
C PHE A 202 10.79 -7.89 8.64
N ASN A 203 10.41 -7.57 7.40
CA ASN A 203 9.58 -8.46 6.60
C ASN A 203 10.31 -9.77 6.23
N ILE A 204 11.62 -9.73 5.95
CA ILE A 204 12.41 -10.94 5.65
C ILE A 204 12.65 -11.83 6.87
N SER A 205 12.49 -11.27 8.07
CA SER A 205 12.68 -11.95 9.35
C SER A 205 11.35 -12.32 10.01
N PHE A 206 10.21 -12.01 9.39
CA PHE A 206 8.89 -12.26 9.97
C PHE A 206 8.33 -13.61 9.50
N ASN A 207 7.83 -14.43 10.42
CA ASN A 207 7.25 -15.74 10.08
C ASN A 207 6.03 -15.62 9.15
N GLY A 208 5.21 -14.58 9.34
CA GLY A 208 4.04 -14.26 8.53
C GLY A 208 4.35 -13.34 7.33
N TRP A 209 5.55 -13.41 6.76
CA TRP A 209 6.05 -12.47 5.74
C TRP A 209 5.11 -12.22 4.55
N GLU A 210 4.27 -13.19 4.21
CA GLU A 210 3.28 -13.13 3.11
C GLU A 210 2.14 -12.14 3.38
N GLY A 211 1.87 -11.86 4.65
CA GLY A 211 0.83 -10.95 5.13
C GLY A 211 -0.61 -11.45 4.95
N GLY A 212 -0.83 -12.70 4.55
CA GLY A 212 -2.17 -13.27 4.33
C GLY A 212 -2.74 -12.97 2.94
N PHE A 213 -4.06 -12.72 2.84
CA PHE A 213 -4.80 -12.53 1.57
C PHE A 213 -4.64 -11.12 1.00
N GLY A 214 -4.07 -10.98 -0.20
CA GLY A 214 -3.60 -9.67 -0.70
C GLY A 214 -2.65 -9.76 -1.88
N ILE A 215 -2.59 -8.71 -2.70
CA ILE A 215 -1.61 -8.61 -3.80
C ILE A 215 -0.29 -7.94 -3.39
N GLY A 216 0.83 -8.51 -3.83
CA GLY A 216 2.15 -7.94 -3.54
C GLY A 216 2.51 -7.89 -2.05
N GLY A 217 3.63 -7.25 -1.73
CA GLY A 217 4.15 -7.15 -0.36
C GLY A 217 3.45 -6.05 0.43
N ARG A 218 2.30 -6.34 1.06
CA ARG A 218 1.49 -5.33 1.77
C ARG A 218 2.26 -4.57 2.85
N TYR A 219 3.18 -5.23 3.55
CA TYR A 219 3.98 -4.61 4.60
C TYR A 219 4.90 -3.51 4.06
N LEU A 220 5.21 -3.54 2.75
CA LEU A 220 6.05 -2.56 2.08
C LEU A 220 5.25 -1.39 1.50
N VAL A 221 3.91 -1.43 1.53
CA VAL A 221 3.03 -0.34 1.05
C VAL A 221 3.31 1.01 1.72
N PRO A 222 3.61 1.09 3.03
CA PRO A 222 4.00 2.35 3.67
C PRO A 222 5.26 3.00 3.08
N LEU A 223 6.06 2.25 2.31
CA LEU A 223 7.29 2.74 1.69
C LEU A 223 7.06 3.44 0.35
N ILE A 224 5.91 3.22 -0.30
CA ILE A 224 5.60 3.75 -1.64
C ILE A 224 5.85 5.26 -1.77
N PRO A 225 5.50 6.11 -0.78
CA PRO A 225 5.81 7.54 -0.86
C PRO A 225 7.30 7.87 -0.97
N PHE A 226 8.19 7.11 -0.33
CA PHE A 226 9.64 7.34 -0.44
C PHE A 226 10.17 6.94 -1.82
N PHE A 227 9.68 5.84 -2.38
CA PHE A 227 9.96 5.48 -3.77
C PHE A 227 9.40 6.52 -4.74
N ALA A 228 8.23 7.10 -4.48
CA ALA A 228 7.69 8.18 -5.30
C ALA A 228 8.56 9.45 -5.25
N ILE A 229 9.14 9.79 -4.09
CA ILE A 229 10.13 10.87 -3.98
C ILE A 229 11.40 10.54 -4.78
N ALA A 230 11.88 9.30 -4.72
CA ALA A 230 13.00 8.85 -5.55
C ALA A 230 12.65 8.94 -7.06
N LEU A 231 11.42 8.58 -7.45
CA LEU A 231 10.94 8.64 -8.84
C LEU A 231 11.02 10.06 -9.43
N LEU A 232 10.84 11.12 -8.61
CA LEU A 232 11.04 12.52 -9.05
C LEU A 232 12.44 12.76 -9.63
N HIS A 233 13.43 12.00 -9.21
CA HIS A 233 14.83 12.14 -9.60
C HIS A 233 15.23 11.24 -10.79
N VAL A 234 14.32 10.43 -11.31
CA VAL A 234 14.59 9.54 -12.45
C VAL A 234 14.69 10.35 -13.75
N ARG A 235 15.74 10.07 -14.54
CA ARG A 235 15.96 10.69 -15.85
C ARG A 235 15.32 9.93 -17.01
N MET A 236 15.12 8.62 -16.88
CA MET A 236 14.54 7.74 -17.90
C MET A 236 13.01 7.86 -17.94
N ARG A 237 12.50 9.05 -18.25
CA ARG A 237 11.07 9.38 -18.15
C ARG A 237 10.18 8.43 -18.96
N THR A 238 10.58 8.07 -20.18
CA THR A 238 9.82 7.14 -21.03
C THR A 238 9.69 5.76 -20.38
N ILE A 239 10.79 5.21 -19.85
CA ILE A 239 10.78 3.90 -19.17
C ILE A 239 9.91 3.97 -17.91
N ALA A 240 9.99 5.06 -17.15
CA ALA A 240 9.13 5.27 -16.00
C ALA A 240 7.64 5.34 -16.38
N CYS A 241 7.29 6.03 -17.47
CA CYS A 241 5.91 6.11 -17.95
C CYS A 241 5.38 4.75 -18.42
N LEU A 242 6.17 3.99 -19.17
CA LEU A 242 5.79 2.63 -19.60
C LEU A 242 5.62 1.70 -18.40
N ALA A 243 6.56 1.73 -17.45
CA ALA A 243 6.46 0.95 -16.22
C ALA A 243 5.24 1.36 -15.39
N ALA A 244 4.92 2.66 -15.31
CA ALA A 244 3.73 3.14 -14.62
C ALA A 244 2.44 2.68 -15.29
N ALA A 245 2.38 2.64 -16.63
CA ALA A 245 1.23 2.12 -17.36
C ALA A 245 1.01 0.62 -17.06
N ILE A 246 2.09 -0.18 -17.05
CA ILE A 246 2.02 -1.60 -16.69
C ILE A 246 1.58 -1.77 -15.23
N SER A 247 2.19 -1.04 -14.29
CA SER A 247 1.78 -1.13 -12.88
C SER A 247 0.32 -0.70 -12.69
N PHE A 248 -0.13 0.35 -13.39
CA PHE A 248 -1.51 0.80 -13.34
C PHE A 248 -2.46 -0.31 -13.82
N ALA A 249 -2.19 -0.94 -14.97
CA ALA A 249 -3.00 -2.04 -15.46
C ALA A 249 -3.12 -3.19 -14.45
N ILE A 250 -2.00 -3.58 -13.81
CA ILE A 250 -1.98 -4.63 -12.78
C ILE A 250 -2.82 -4.25 -11.56
N ASN A 251 -2.61 -3.06 -11.00
CA ASN A 251 -3.27 -2.64 -9.76
C ASN A 251 -4.74 -2.27 -10.00
N PHE A 252 -5.06 -1.74 -11.18
CA PHE A 252 -6.44 -1.50 -11.61
C PHE A 252 -7.20 -2.82 -11.78
N ALA A 253 -6.60 -3.81 -12.45
CA ALA A 253 -7.16 -5.15 -12.58
C ALA A 253 -7.47 -5.77 -11.20
N ALA A 254 -6.52 -5.67 -10.26
CA ALA A 254 -6.73 -6.17 -8.90
C ALA A 254 -7.88 -5.46 -8.17
N VAL A 255 -8.04 -4.14 -8.34
CA VAL A 255 -9.17 -3.41 -7.74
C VAL A 255 -10.51 -3.74 -8.38
N ALA A 256 -10.51 -4.00 -9.68
CA ALA A 256 -11.72 -4.26 -10.45
C ALA A 256 -12.31 -5.66 -10.19
N VAL A 257 -11.54 -6.58 -9.58
CA VAL A 257 -12.02 -7.93 -9.27
C VAL A 257 -11.88 -8.25 -7.79
N ASP A 258 -10.66 -8.37 -7.30
CA ASP A 258 -10.35 -8.74 -5.92
C ASP A 258 -8.88 -8.41 -5.58
N PRO A 259 -8.64 -7.44 -4.68
CA PRO A 259 -7.30 -7.09 -4.21
C PRO A 259 -6.76 -8.05 -3.14
N GLN A 260 -7.54 -9.04 -2.70
CA GLN A 260 -7.23 -9.98 -1.61
C GLN A 260 -7.22 -11.46 -2.04
N PRO A 261 -6.45 -11.85 -3.08
CA PRO A 261 -6.33 -13.25 -3.46
C PRO A 261 -5.77 -14.09 -2.29
N SER A 262 -6.26 -15.33 -2.19
CA SER A 262 -5.85 -16.31 -1.18
C SER A 262 -4.33 -16.50 -1.16
N ALA A 263 -3.79 -16.81 0.03
CA ALA A 263 -2.38 -17.13 0.22
C ALA A 263 -1.96 -18.44 -0.47
N THR A 264 -2.92 -19.33 -0.76
CA THR A 264 -2.64 -20.60 -1.44
C THR A 264 -2.40 -20.45 -2.95
N ILE A 265 -2.69 -19.28 -3.54
CA ILE A 265 -2.52 -19.04 -4.99
C ILE A 265 -1.10 -18.54 -5.27
N PRO A 266 -0.21 -19.33 -5.90
CA PRO A 266 1.20 -18.96 -6.05
C PRO A 266 1.44 -17.87 -7.11
N ARG A 267 0.55 -17.72 -8.09
CA ARG A 267 0.66 -16.69 -9.13
C ARG A 267 -0.68 -15.94 -9.29
N PRO A 268 -1.07 -15.12 -8.31
CA PRO A 268 -2.41 -14.54 -8.25
C PRO A 268 -2.74 -13.66 -9.44
N LEU A 269 -1.77 -13.00 -10.06
CA LEU A 269 -2.02 -12.18 -11.26
C LEU A 269 -2.54 -13.03 -12.44
N THR A 270 -1.84 -14.13 -12.77
CA THR A 270 -2.15 -14.94 -13.97
C THR A 270 -3.15 -16.05 -13.72
N GLN A 271 -3.23 -16.57 -12.48
CA GLN A 271 -4.12 -17.68 -12.14
C GLN A 271 -5.51 -17.22 -11.66
N TYR A 272 -5.62 -15.98 -11.18
CA TYR A 272 -6.83 -15.51 -10.50
C TYR A 272 -7.30 -14.15 -11.04
N ILE A 273 -6.51 -13.08 -10.89
CA ILE A 273 -6.95 -11.71 -11.21
C ILE A 273 -7.26 -11.52 -12.70
N VAL A 274 -6.33 -11.87 -13.60
CA VAL A 274 -6.53 -11.69 -15.05
C VAL A 274 -7.66 -12.60 -15.58
N PRO A 275 -7.72 -13.91 -15.24
CA PRO A 275 -8.85 -14.75 -15.63
C PRO A 275 -10.20 -14.22 -15.13
N LEU A 276 -10.28 -13.79 -13.87
CA LEU A 276 -11.49 -13.16 -13.32
C LEU A 276 -11.88 -11.91 -14.09
N LEU A 277 -10.92 -11.06 -14.41
CA LEU A 277 -11.19 -9.81 -15.12
C LEU A 277 -11.68 -10.05 -16.55
N LEU A 278 -11.16 -11.07 -17.24
CA LEU A 278 -11.47 -11.30 -18.65
C LEU A 278 -12.67 -12.21 -18.87
N HIS A 279 -12.86 -13.21 -18.00
CA HIS A 279 -13.85 -14.27 -18.19
C HIS A 279 -14.90 -14.31 -17.08
N GLY A 280 -14.74 -13.52 -16.02
CA GLY A 280 -15.57 -13.60 -14.82
C GLY A 280 -15.30 -14.86 -13.97
N HIS A 281 -14.42 -15.76 -14.39
CA HIS A 281 -14.10 -17.00 -13.67
C HIS A 281 -12.63 -17.38 -13.85
N PHE A 282 -12.14 -18.30 -13.02
CA PHE A 282 -10.79 -18.86 -13.07
C PHE A 282 -10.85 -20.39 -13.07
N SER A 283 -9.73 -21.05 -13.34
CA SER A 283 -9.69 -22.52 -13.42
C SER A 283 -10.11 -23.17 -12.08
N PRO A 284 -10.96 -24.21 -12.09
CA PRO A 284 -11.25 -25.02 -10.90
C PRO A 284 -10.01 -25.65 -10.25
N SER A 285 -8.90 -25.74 -10.99
CA SER A 285 -7.62 -26.26 -10.50
C SER A 285 -6.83 -25.25 -9.64
N VAL A 286 -7.29 -24.00 -9.51
CA VAL A 286 -6.61 -23.00 -8.67
C VAL A 286 -6.75 -23.44 -7.21
N PRO A 287 -5.63 -23.61 -6.48
CA PRO A 287 -5.66 -24.06 -5.09
C PRO A 287 -6.20 -22.94 -4.22
N ILE A 288 -7.51 -22.92 -4.03
CA ILE A 288 -8.19 -21.99 -3.14
C ILE A 288 -8.49 -22.70 -1.84
N THR A 289 -8.20 -22.06 -0.72
CA THR A 289 -8.65 -22.53 0.59
C THR A 289 -10.14 -22.17 0.74
N PRO A 290 -11.05 -23.15 0.77
CA PRO A 290 -12.45 -22.88 1.13
C PRO A 290 -12.51 -22.42 2.59
N PRO A 291 -13.50 -21.61 3.02
CA PRO A 291 -14.67 -21.11 2.27
C PRO A 291 -14.53 -19.69 1.67
N TRP A 292 -13.39 -19.00 1.80
CA TRP A 292 -13.33 -17.53 1.71
C TRP A 292 -13.25 -16.91 0.29
N SER A 293 -12.88 -17.66 -0.76
CA SER A 293 -12.62 -17.04 -2.09
C SER A 293 -13.19 -17.77 -3.31
N ALA A 294 -13.54 -19.05 -3.22
CA ALA A 294 -14.01 -19.80 -4.39
C ALA A 294 -15.44 -19.42 -4.83
N VAL A 295 -16.30 -19.06 -3.86
CA VAL A 295 -17.72 -18.73 -4.11
C VAL A 295 -17.96 -17.22 -4.24
N THR A 296 -17.03 -16.41 -3.73
CA THR A 296 -17.22 -14.95 -3.53
C THR A 296 -16.94 -14.10 -4.76
N PHE A 297 -16.04 -14.54 -5.64
CA PHE A 297 -15.42 -13.65 -6.63
C PHE A 297 -15.62 -14.07 -8.09
N THR A 298 -16.38 -15.12 -8.39
CA THR A 298 -16.78 -15.43 -9.77
C THR A 298 -17.96 -14.55 -10.22
N GLY A 299 -18.05 -14.18 -11.49
CA GLY A 299 -19.23 -13.58 -12.13
C GLY A 299 -19.31 -12.04 -12.30
N HIS A 300 -18.53 -11.21 -11.57
CA HIS A 300 -18.74 -9.74 -11.52
C HIS A 300 -17.46 -8.86 -11.50
N THR A 301 -17.27 -7.97 -12.46
CA THR A 301 -16.19 -6.96 -12.42
C THR A 301 -16.66 -5.71 -11.69
N SER A 302 -16.46 -5.63 -10.37
CA SER A 302 -16.86 -4.47 -9.58
C SER A 302 -15.74 -3.98 -8.67
N VAL A 303 -15.72 -2.67 -8.43
CA VAL A 303 -14.74 -2.05 -7.52
C VAL A 303 -15.15 -2.39 -6.09
N ASN A 304 -14.46 -3.36 -5.49
CA ASN A 304 -14.62 -3.81 -4.09
C ASN A 304 -15.94 -4.57 -3.80
N ARG A 305 -15.92 -5.91 -3.95
CA ARG A 305 -17.09 -6.79 -3.73
C ARG A 305 -17.52 -7.05 -2.29
N MET A 306 -16.69 -6.74 -1.30
CA MET A 306 -17.07 -6.96 0.09
C MET A 306 -17.89 -5.78 0.62
N THR A 307 -19.16 -6.02 0.95
CA THR A 307 -19.98 -5.04 1.67
C THR A 307 -19.54 -4.90 3.12
N LEU A 308 -19.86 -3.75 3.70
CA LEU A 308 -19.53 -3.44 5.09
C LEU A 308 -20.26 -4.34 6.11
N ASP A 309 -21.42 -4.87 5.75
CA ASP A 309 -22.26 -5.69 6.63
C ASP A 309 -21.92 -7.19 6.61
N GLU A 310 -21.01 -7.61 5.73
CA GLU A 310 -20.41 -8.94 5.72
C GLU A 310 -19.09 -8.97 6.49
N ALA A 311 -19.18 -9.10 7.81
CA ALA A 311 -18.00 -9.38 8.66
C ALA A 311 -17.37 -10.74 8.33
N ILE A 312 -18.20 -11.69 7.89
CA ILE A 312 -17.84 -12.96 7.26
C ILE A 312 -18.68 -13.01 5.99
N VAL A 313 -18.03 -13.18 4.83
CA VAL A 313 -18.68 -13.20 3.53
C VAL A 313 -19.80 -14.24 3.52
N PHE A 314 -20.97 -13.84 3.01
CA PHE A 314 -22.18 -14.63 2.89
C PHE A 314 -22.79 -15.19 4.17
N ALA A 315 -22.42 -14.65 5.33
CA ALA A 315 -23.08 -15.00 6.58
C ALA A 315 -24.52 -14.46 6.66
N ARG A 316 -24.83 -13.40 5.90
CA ARG A 316 -26.16 -12.77 5.87
C ARG A 316 -26.89 -12.97 4.54
N HIS A 317 -26.17 -12.91 3.43
CA HIS A 317 -26.73 -13.01 2.09
C HIS A 317 -26.02 -14.14 1.36
N THR A 318 -26.73 -15.01 0.66
CA THR A 318 -26.07 -16.05 -0.15
C THR A 318 -25.39 -15.43 -1.38
N PRO A 319 -24.41 -16.08 -2.01
CA PRO A 319 -23.77 -15.57 -3.22
C PRO A 319 -24.74 -15.23 -4.35
N ASP A 320 -25.85 -15.95 -4.43
CA ASP A 320 -26.88 -15.81 -5.46
C ASP A 320 -27.97 -14.77 -5.09
N ASP A 321 -27.91 -14.18 -3.89
CA ASP A 321 -28.86 -13.15 -3.47
C ASP A 321 -28.60 -11.83 -4.20
N ALA A 322 -29.65 -11.14 -4.63
CA ALA A 322 -29.53 -9.82 -5.27
C ALA A 322 -28.78 -8.78 -4.41
N ALA A 323 -28.82 -8.92 -3.07
CA ALA A 323 -28.07 -8.06 -2.15
C ALA A 323 -26.55 -8.29 -2.26
N SER A 324 -26.13 -9.53 -2.47
CA SER A 324 -24.73 -9.91 -2.75
C SER A 324 -24.30 -9.52 -4.16
N GLU A 325 -25.20 -9.66 -5.13
CA GLU A 325 -24.94 -9.31 -6.53
C GLU A 325 -24.70 -7.80 -6.70
N TRP A 326 -25.54 -6.97 -6.06
CA TRP A 326 -25.47 -5.51 -6.12
C TRP A 326 -24.75 -4.87 -4.92
N ALA A 327 -24.09 -5.68 -4.11
CA ALA A 327 -23.16 -5.27 -3.04
C ALA A 327 -22.14 -4.23 -3.50
N SER A 328 -21.78 -4.30 -4.77
CA SER A 328 -20.84 -3.42 -5.44
C SER A 328 -21.21 -3.36 -6.91
N PHE A 329 -21.30 -2.16 -7.47
CA PHE A 329 -21.58 -1.97 -8.88
C PHE A 329 -20.72 -0.85 -9.45
N ASN A 330 -20.49 -0.88 -10.75
CA ASN A 330 -19.88 0.23 -11.47
C ASN A 330 -20.88 0.83 -12.47
N ILE A 331 -20.71 2.13 -12.79
CA ILE A 331 -21.68 2.84 -13.63
C ILE A 331 -21.79 2.26 -15.05
N GLY A 332 -20.77 1.54 -15.52
CA GLY A 332 -20.79 0.90 -16.84
C GLY A 332 -21.67 -0.36 -16.88
N GLU A 333 -21.92 -1.01 -15.75
CA GLU A 333 -22.82 -2.18 -15.69
C GLU A 333 -24.27 -1.80 -16.04
N LEU A 334 -24.65 -0.52 -15.88
CA LEU A 334 -25.94 -0.02 -16.37
C LEU A 334 -26.07 -0.10 -17.90
N ALA A 335 -24.95 -0.12 -18.63
CA ALA A 335 -24.92 -0.15 -20.09
C ALA A 335 -24.60 -1.54 -20.66
N THR A 336 -23.73 -2.31 -19.99
CA THR A 336 -23.24 -3.61 -20.50
C THR A 336 -23.81 -4.82 -19.77
N GLY A 337 -24.51 -4.60 -18.66
CA GLY A 337 -24.89 -5.64 -17.73
C GLY A 337 -23.78 -5.98 -16.72
N PRO A 338 -24.13 -6.68 -15.64
CA PRO A 338 -23.19 -7.06 -14.58
C PRO A 338 -22.14 -8.06 -15.08
N GLY A 339 -20.89 -7.90 -14.62
CA GLY A 339 -19.82 -8.86 -14.92
C GLY A 339 -19.17 -8.79 -16.29
N ASP A 340 -19.62 -7.88 -17.15
CA ASP A 340 -18.97 -7.61 -18.43
C ASP A 340 -17.72 -6.72 -18.21
N PRO A 341 -16.51 -7.15 -18.63
CA PRO A 341 -15.29 -6.35 -18.51
C PRO A 341 -15.38 -4.96 -19.17
N HIS A 342 -16.23 -4.80 -20.19
CA HIS A 342 -16.47 -3.52 -20.86
C HIS A 342 -17.14 -2.48 -19.93
N SER A 343 -17.75 -2.91 -18.83
CA SER A 343 -18.32 -2.03 -17.80
C SER A 343 -17.26 -1.11 -17.16
N LEU A 344 -15.98 -1.47 -17.23
CA LEU A 344 -14.88 -0.68 -16.66
C LEU A 344 -14.46 0.49 -17.58
N ILE A 345 -14.91 0.53 -18.83
CA ILE A 345 -14.53 1.56 -19.81
C ILE A 345 -14.84 2.99 -19.31
N PRO A 346 -16.04 3.30 -18.78
CA PRO A 346 -16.33 4.62 -18.25
C PRO A 346 -15.38 5.04 -17.12
N ILE A 347 -15.04 4.12 -16.21
CA ILE A 347 -14.10 4.38 -15.12
C ILE A 347 -12.70 4.67 -15.67
N ALA A 348 -12.23 3.84 -16.61
CA ALA A 348 -10.94 4.04 -17.25
C ALA A 348 -10.86 5.39 -17.98
N ILE A 349 -11.93 5.79 -18.68
CA ILE A 349 -12.02 7.09 -19.36
C ILE A 349 -11.96 8.24 -18.35
N VAL A 350 -12.70 8.16 -17.23
CA VAL A 350 -12.68 9.22 -16.20
C VAL A 350 -11.30 9.35 -15.58
N ILE A 351 -10.65 8.23 -15.24
CA ILE A 351 -9.28 8.23 -14.69
C ILE A 351 -8.31 8.84 -15.71
N LEU A 352 -8.35 8.36 -16.96
CA LEU A 352 -7.46 8.84 -18.02
C LEU A 352 -7.71 10.33 -18.32
N GLY A 353 -8.96 10.75 -18.38
CA GLY A 353 -9.38 12.14 -18.57
C GLY A 353 -8.88 13.04 -17.45
N ALA A 354 -9.02 12.62 -16.19
CA ALA A 354 -8.49 13.34 -15.03
C ALA A 354 -6.96 13.46 -15.09
N VAL A 355 -6.26 12.37 -15.43
CA VAL A 355 -4.79 12.37 -15.62
C VAL A 355 -4.39 13.35 -16.72
N ILE A 356 -5.05 13.30 -17.88
CA ILE A 356 -4.76 14.21 -19.01
C ILE A 356 -5.04 15.67 -18.61
N LEU A 357 -6.14 15.94 -17.92
CA LEU A 357 -6.52 17.29 -17.51
C LEU A 357 -5.49 17.87 -16.52
N VAL A 358 -5.05 17.07 -15.55
CA VAL A 358 -3.96 17.43 -14.63
C VAL A 358 -2.65 17.70 -15.39
N LEU A 359 -2.29 16.85 -16.35
CA LEU A 359 -1.06 17.04 -17.14
C LEU A 359 -1.11 18.25 -18.08
N ARG A 360 -2.30 18.60 -18.60
CA ARG A 360 -2.52 19.77 -19.47
C ARG A 360 -2.51 21.09 -18.71
N HIS A 361 -3.12 21.12 -17.52
CA HIS A 361 -3.23 22.32 -16.68
C HIS A 361 -2.09 22.47 -15.66
N ALA A 362 -1.22 21.46 -15.54
CA ALA A 362 0.04 21.58 -14.84
C ALA A 362 0.85 22.74 -15.45
N PRO A 363 1.17 23.80 -14.68
CA PRO A 363 1.84 24.99 -15.21
C PRO A 363 3.16 24.60 -15.88
N LYS A 364 3.38 25.12 -17.10
CA LYS A 364 4.66 25.03 -17.80
C LYS A 364 5.63 25.99 -17.11
N THR A 365 6.23 25.55 -16.01
CA THR A 365 7.31 26.28 -15.33
C THR A 365 8.46 25.34 -15.08
#